data_AF-A0A8C8G9B3-F1
#
_entry.id   AF-A0A8C8G9B3-F1
#
_cell.length_a   1.000
_cell.length_b   1.000
_cell.length_c   1.000
_cell.angle_alpha   90.00
_cell.angle_beta   90.00
_cell.angle_gamma   90.00
#
_symmetry.space_group_name_H-M   'P 1'
#
loop_
_entity.id
_entity.type
_entity.pdbx_description
1 polymer ?
#
loop_
_entity_poly.entity_id
_entity_poly.type
_entity_poly.pdbx_seq_one_letter_code
_entity_poly.pdbx_strand_id
1 'polypeptide(L)'
;MCSGTPPNITWTWRGTGDNITELRDNITIQEREDLTTVTTTHFSTLTFTPSAEHHNMMVTCQVTFQKKYQIEETVTLNVTYVKDPQITGNEMVKEDGTLDLTCSVDSYPPSDITWSKNGTSTPLQNYTENATLTISNVTRQHAGDYVCTVQHLNRTMTASTVVTVMYLPVILPGSGCVDQAEVMTCLCVSQGVPSPLIVWPLLELNTERCSPTTSVLGSSVNSTISLPVGNHNNTTVECVSRNVVGVVREKLQVTQNKSQEKQRGCGNAVLPWTIAGMSLSVTVALLIYLSTNAYIRMQGKNVKPKEEESTYISLDKKYTSQEEYEVIARRPR
;
A
#
# COMPACT_ATOMS: atom_id res chain seq x y z
N MET A 1 -39.37 70.12 24.81
CA MET A 1 -38.69 69.06 24.03
C MET A 1 -38.09 69.72 22.80
N CYS A 2 -36.78 69.65 22.60
CA CYS A 2 -36.14 70.22 21.40
C CYS A 2 -36.35 69.26 20.24
N SER A 3 -37.15 69.66 19.24
CA SER A 3 -37.44 68.82 18.07
C SER A 3 -36.27 68.87 17.08
N GLY A 4 -35.23 68.10 17.37
CA GLY A 4 -34.11 67.87 16.45
C GLY A 4 -34.42 66.73 15.49
N THR A 5 -33.91 66.81 14.26
CA THR A 5 -33.88 65.65 13.36
C THR A 5 -32.98 64.56 13.95
N PRO A 6 -33.39 63.29 13.99
CA PRO A 6 -32.53 62.21 14.47
C PRO A 6 -31.28 62.07 13.58
N PRO A 7 -30.15 61.55 14.13
CA PRO A 7 -29.00 61.15 13.33
C PRO A 7 -29.38 59.96 12.42
N ASN A 8 -28.82 59.94 11.22
CA ASN A 8 -28.94 58.82 10.29
C ASN A 8 -27.66 57.97 10.38
N ILE A 9 -27.81 56.70 10.76
CA ILE A 9 -26.72 55.74 10.97
C ILE A 9 -26.73 54.73 9.82
N THR A 10 -25.61 54.59 9.10
CA THR A 10 -25.51 53.73 7.92
C THR A 10 -24.31 52.79 8.03
N TRP A 11 -24.49 51.55 7.60
CA TRP A 11 -23.45 50.52 7.59
C TRP A 11 -22.94 50.28 6.17
N THR A 12 -21.63 50.26 5.99
CA THR A 12 -20.98 49.91 4.71
C THR A 12 -19.89 48.88 4.92
N TRP A 13 -19.64 48.06 3.89
CA TRP A 13 -18.68 46.96 3.93
C TRP A 13 -17.70 47.14 2.77
N ARG A 14 -16.41 46.95 3.02
CA ARG A 14 -15.35 47.00 2.01
C ARG A 14 -14.55 45.69 2.03
N GLY A 15 -14.39 45.09 0.87
CA GLY A 15 -13.49 43.95 0.69
C GLY A 15 -12.02 44.35 0.78
N THR A 16 -11.12 43.39 0.54
CA THR A 16 -9.66 43.58 0.47
C THR A 16 -9.17 44.30 -0.81
N GLY A 17 -10.07 45.06 -1.46
CA GLY A 17 -9.80 46.00 -2.55
C GLY A 17 -10.91 47.06 -2.59
N ASP A 18 -10.72 48.16 -3.32
CA ASP A 18 -11.61 49.34 -3.29
C ASP A 18 -13.06 49.13 -3.80
N ASN A 19 -13.44 47.90 -4.13
CA ASN A 19 -14.83 47.55 -4.41
C ASN A 19 -15.66 47.52 -3.12
N ILE A 20 -16.64 48.42 -3.04
CA ILE A 20 -17.76 48.33 -2.10
C ILE A 20 -18.60 47.12 -2.54
N THR A 21 -18.57 46.05 -1.76
CA THR A 21 -19.47 44.91 -1.95
C THR A 21 -20.84 45.26 -1.38
N GLU A 22 -21.89 45.19 -2.20
CA GLU A 22 -23.27 45.40 -1.75
C GLU A 22 -23.64 44.42 -0.63
N LEU A 23 -24.50 44.86 0.29
CA LEU A 23 -24.97 44.07 1.42
C LEU A 23 -25.75 42.85 0.91
N ARG A 24 -25.14 41.66 1.01
CA ARG A 24 -25.76 40.38 0.65
C ARG A 24 -26.78 39.90 1.69
N ASP A 25 -27.58 38.90 1.29
CA ASP A 25 -28.57 38.24 2.12
C ASP A 25 -28.02 37.71 3.46
N ASN A 26 -28.89 37.62 4.47
CA ASN A 26 -28.66 37.32 5.90
C ASN A 26 -28.39 38.53 6.82
N ILE A 27 -28.12 39.72 6.27
CA ILE A 27 -27.88 40.91 7.09
C ILE A 27 -29.20 41.44 7.68
N THR A 28 -29.15 41.82 8.95
CA THR A 28 -30.23 42.48 9.68
C THR A 28 -29.68 43.73 10.39
N ILE A 29 -30.41 44.83 10.31
CA ILE A 29 -30.08 46.08 11.02
C ILE A 29 -31.21 46.32 12.02
N GLN A 30 -30.85 46.47 13.30
CA GLN A 30 -31.79 46.77 14.37
C GLN A 30 -31.51 48.18 14.92
N GLU A 31 -32.52 49.04 14.90
CA GLU A 31 -32.43 50.39 15.46
C GLU A 31 -33.20 50.47 16.78
N ARG A 32 -32.65 51.22 17.74
CA ARG A 32 -33.28 51.49 19.04
C ARG A 32 -33.05 52.94 19.43
N GLU A 33 -34.05 53.54 20.05
CA GLU A 33 -33.95 54.86 20.69
C GLU A 33 -34.24 54.71 22.19
N ASP A 34 -33.37 55.27 23.03
CA ASP A 34 -33.60 55.43 24.48
C ASP A 34 -33.74 56.91 24.84
N LEU A 35 -34.77 57.22 25.60
CA LEU A 35 -35.16 58.59 25.99
C LEU A 35 -35.03 58.78 27.49
N THR A 36 -34.14 59.68 27.91
CA THR A 36 -34.13 60.22 29.28
C THR A 36 -34.86 61.57 29.32
N THR A 37 -35.01 62.15 30.51
CA THR A 37 -35.60 63.49 30.68
C THR A 37 -34.76 64.62 30.07
N VAL A 38 -33.51 64.34 29.67
CA VAL A 38 -32.54 65.36 29.18
C VAL A 38 -31.86 64.97 27.86
N THR A 39 -31.72 63.67 27.55
CA THR A 39 -30.98 63.16 26.40
C THR A 39 -31.74 62.07 25.64
N THR A 40 -31.61 62.09 24.31
CA THR A 40 -32.03 61.00 23.41
C THR A 40 -30.78 60.27 22.91
N THR A 41 -30.77 58.94 22.99
CA THR A 41 -29.67 58.09 22.50
C THR A 41 -30.18 57.15 21.41
N HIS A 42 -29.53 57.17 20.24
CA HIS A 42 -29.85 56.26 19.14
C HIS A 42 -28.78 55.18 19.02
N PHE A 43 -29.22 53.94 18.81
CA PHE A 43 -28.40 52.77 18.57
C PHE A 43 -28.77 52.16 17.22
N SER A 44 -27.76 51.70 16.49
CA SER A 44 -27.93 50.81 15.33
C SER A 44 -27.03 49.61 15.53
N THR A 45 -27.56 48.41 15.36
CA THR A 45 -26.84 47.14 15.51
C THR A 45 -26.93 46.37 14.20
N LEU A 46 -25.77 46.05 13.63
CA LEU A 46 -25.63 45.21 12.44
C LEU A 46 -25.42 43.74 12.87
N THR A 47 -26.29 42.85 12.42
CA THR A 47 -26.19 41.40 12.66
C THR A 47 -26.16 40.62 11.34
N PHE A 48 -25.25 39.66 11.24
CA PHE A 48 -25.01 38.84 10.05
C PHE A 48 -24.44 37.47 10.45
N THR A 49 -24.45 36.51 9.52
CA THR A 49 -23.81 35.20 9.67
C THR A 49 -22.40 35.25 9.06
N PRO A 50 -21.33 35.12 9.87
CA PRO A 50 -19.95 35.17 9.36
C PRO A 50 -19.61 33.96 8.49
N SER A 51 -18.66 34.14 7.57
CA SER A 51 -18.19 33.12 6.63
C SER A 51 -16.71 33.36 6.31
N ALA A 52 -16.04 32.39 5.68
CA ALA A 52 -14.65 32.55 5.25
C ALA A 52 -14.44 33.75 4.30
N GLU A 53 -15.44 34.09 3.47
CA GLU A 53 -15.38 35.26 2.58
C GLU A 53 -15.30 36.58 3.37
N HIS A 54 -15.88 36.62 4.58
CA HIS A 54 -15.89 37.81 5.43
C HIS A 54 -14.59 38.03 6.22
N HIS A 55 -13.62 37.11 6.16
CA HIS A 55 -12.32 37.28 6.81
C HIS A 55 -11.53 38.45 6.18
N ASN A 56 -10.92 39.30 7.01
CA ASN A 56 -10.23 40.54 6.60
C ASN A 56 -11.11 41.59 5.87
N MET A 57 -12.43 41.44 5.83
CA MET A 57 -13.32 42.52 5.40
C MET A 57 -13.38 43.64 6.45
N MET A 58 -13.56 44.88 5.98
CA MET A 58 -13.73 46.06 6.83
C MET A 58 -15.21 46.47 6.88
N VAL A 59 -15.78 46.54 8.08
CA VAL A 59 -17.14 47.01 8.33
C VAL A 59 -17.06 48.42 8.90
N THR A 60 -17.76 49.36 8.28
CA THR A 60 -17.77 50.78 8.66
C THR A 60 -19.16 51.19 9.13
N CYS A 61 -19.24 51.72 10.35
CA CYS A 61 -20.42 52.42 10.85
C CYS A 61 -20.23 53.91 10.61
N GLN A 62 -21.13 54.54 9.86
CA GLN A 62 -21.11 55.97 9.56
C GLN A 62 -22.33 56.64 10.19
N VAL A 63 -22.12 57.67 11.02
CA VAL A 63 -23.18 58.45 11.66
C VAL A 63 -23.23 59.84 11.04
N THR A 64 -24.40 60.24 10.56
CA THR A 64 -24.61 61.52 9.88
C THR A 64 -25.69 62.35 10.59
N PHE A 65 -25.34 63.55 11.06
CA PHE A 65 -26.24 64.42 11.81
C PHE A 65 -26.40 65.78 11.13
N GLN A 66 -27.66 66.23 10.96
CA GLN A 66 -28.05 67.46 10.27
C GLN A 66 -27.45 67.62 8.85
N LYS A 67 -27.07 66.50 8.20
CA LYS A 67 -26.33 66.47 6.90
C LYS A 67 -25.00 67.24 6.88
N LYS A 68 -24.48 67.66 8.04
CA LYS A 68 -23.27 68.49 8.18
C LYS A 68 -22.18 67.81 8.99
N TYR A 69 -22.57 67.10 10.05
CA TYR A 69 -21.64 66.37 10.91
C TYR A 69 -21.64 64.92 10.47
N GLN A 70 -20.47 64.40 10.12
CA GLN A 70 -20.27 63.00 9.78
C GLN A 70 -19.10 62.46 10.60
N ILE A 71 -19.27 61.28 11.17
CA ILE A 71 -18.21 60.50 11.81
C ILE A 71 -18.33 59.07 11.31
N GLU A 72 -17.20 58.36 11.24
CA GLU A 72 -17.16 56.95 10.86
C GLU A 72 -16.19 56.18 11.75
N GLU A 73 -16.50 54.91 12.00
CA GLU A 73 -15.66 53.97 12.73
C GLU A 73 -15.61 52.66 11.95
N THR A 74 -14.40 52.11 11.77
CA THR A 74 -14.15 50.93 10.92
C THR A 74 -13.53 49.80 11.73
N VAL A 75 -14.04 48.59 11.57
CA VAL A 75 -13.57 47.37 12.24
C VAL A 75 -13.25 46.29 11.21
N THR A 76 -12.09 45.64 11.34
CA THR A 76 -11.70 44.48 10.51
C THR A 76 -12.23 43.18 11.11
N LEU A 77 -12.83 42.33 10.28
CA LEU A 77 -13.44 41.07 10.69
C LEU A 77 -12.43 39.91 10.75
N ASN A 78 -12.13 39.45 11.97
CA ASN A 78 -11.34 38.24 12.22
C ASN A 78 -12.25 37.00 12.29
N VAL A 79 -12.70 36.51 11.14
CA VAL A 79 -13.50 35.26 11.07
C VAL A 79 -12.59 34.03 11.12
N THR A 80 -12.92 33.08 12.00
CA THR A 80 -12.28 31.77 12.10
C THR A 80 -12.86 30.78 11.10
N TYR A 81 -12.04 30.13 10.29
CA TYR A 81 -12.49 29.15 9.27
C TYR A 81 -11.37 28.16 8.87
N VAL A 82 -11.76 27.04 8.24
CA VAL A 82 -10.83 26.10 7.59
C VAL A 82 -11.53 25.41 6.41
N LYS A 83 -10.88 25.44 5.25
CA LYS A 83 -11.32 24.74 4.02
C LYS A 83 -10.73 23.32 3.95
N ASP A 84 -11.19 22.53 2.99
CA ASP A 84 -10.71 21.14 2.83
C ASP A 84 -9.26 21.11 2.29
N PRO A 85 -8.34 20.35 2.93
CA PRO A 85 -6.95 20.28 2.51
C PRO A 85 -6.81 19.68 1.12
N GLN A 86 -5.89 20.23 0.34
CA GLN A 86 -5.57 19.77 -1.02
C GLN A 86 -4.13 19.24 -1.07
N ILE A 87 -3.93 18.11 -1.73
CA ILE A 87 -2.60 17.58 -2.03
C ILE A 87 -2.29 17.84 -3.50
N THR A 88 -1.08 18.33 -3.76
CA THR A 88 -0.54 18.59 -5.11
C THR A 88 0.88 18.02 -5.21
N GLY A 89 1.33 17.66 -6.40
CA GLY A 89 2.66 17.07 -6.61
C GLY A 89 2.64 15.97 -7.68
N ASN A 90 3.75 15.25 -7.82
CA ASN A 90 3.83 14.12 -8.75
C ASN A 90 3.71 12.78 -8.00
N GLU A 91 2.56 12.13 -8.15
CA GLU A 91 2.24 10.84 -7.53
C GLU A 91 2.99 9.65 -8.20
N MET A 92 3.52 9.85 -9.41
CA MET A 92 4.25 8.83 -10.18
C MET A 92 5.73 9.19 -10.32
N VAL A 93 6.54 8.68 -9.39
CA VAL A 93 7.98 8.96 -9.31
C VAL A 93 8.79 7.76 -9.80
N LYS A 94 9.93 7.99 -10.47
CA LYS A 94 10.84 6.92 -10.88
C LYS A 94 11.71 6.48 -9.69
N GLU A 95 12.08 5.20 -9.65
CA GLU A 95 13.16 4.69 -8.79
C GLU A 95 14.44 5.55 -8.96
N ASP A 96 15.11 5.83 -7.84
CA ASP A 96 16.22 6.79 -7.68
C ASP A 96 15.87 8.27 -7.96
N GLY A 97 14.60 8.60 -8.19
CA GLY A 97 14.11 9.97 -8.36
C GLY A 97 13.87 10.71 -7.03
N THR A 98 13.22 11.88 -7.16
CA THR A 98 12.71 12.68 -6.03
C THR A 98 11.20 12.76 -6.09
N LEU A 99 10.54 12.48 -4.96
CA LEU A 99 9.11 12.66 -4.75
C LEU A 99 8.90 14.00 -4.02
N ASP A 100 8.08 14.88 -4.58
CA ASP A 100 7.64 16.12 -3.94
C ASP A 100 6.10 16.16 -3.91
N LEU A 101 5.55 16.22 -2.70
CA LEU A 101 4.12 16.37 -2.43
C LEU A 101 3.89 17.58 -1.51
N THR A 102 3.00 18.50 -1.89
CA THR A 102 2.61 19.66 -1.09
C THR A 102 1.17 19.53 -0.65
N CYS A 103 0.94 19.58 0.66
CA CYS A 103 -0.38 19.72 1.25
C CYS A 103 -0.62 21.19 1.60
N SER A 104 -1.72 21.75 1.11
CA SER A 104 -2.12 23.15 1.31
C SER A 104 -3.50 23.22 1.93
N VAL A 105 -3.69 24.10 2.91
CA VAL A 105 -5.00 24.38 3.51
C VAL A 105 -5.20 25.89 3.69
N ASP A 106 -6.39 26.37 3.38
CA ASP A 106 -6.79 27.76 3.60
C ASP A 106 -7.61 27.83 4.90
N SER A 107 -7.03 28.50 5.91
CA SER A 107 -7.57 28.55 7.27
C SER A 107 -7.14 29.81 8.03
N TYR A 108 -8.03 30.31 8.90
CA TYR A 108 -7.67 31.27 9.92
C TYR A 108 -8.22 30.83 11.30
N PRO A 109 -7.41 30.85 12.37
CA PRO A 109 -5.96 31.04 12.35
C PRO A 109 -5.24 29.95 11.53
N PRO A 110 -3.95 30.12 11.22
CA PRO A 110 -3.17 29.12 10.49
C PRO A 110 -3.24 27.72 11.14
N SER A 111 -3.24 26.67 10.33
CA SER A 111 -3.42 25.27 10.77
C SER A 111 -2.09 24.52 10.87
N ASP A 112 -1.99 23.59 11.82
CA ASP A 112 -0.84 22.67 11.88
C ASP A 112 -1.03 21.52 10.88
N ILE A 113 -0.05 21.32 10.00
CA ILE A 113 -0.06 20.23 9.01
C ILE A 113 0.97 19.16 9.38
N THR A 114 0.62 17.89 9.21
CA THR A 114 1.50 16.74 9.45
C THR A 114 1.34 15.69 8.36
N TRP A 115 2.46 15.27 7.75
CA TRP A 115 2.50 14.14 6.84
C TRP A 115 2.69 12.80 7.57
N SER A 116 2.05 11.76 7.06
CA SER A 116 2.25 10.37 7.48
C SER A 116 2.14 9.42 6.29
N LYS A 117 2.78 8.25 6.38
CA LYS A 117 2.57 7.13 5.46
C LYS A 117 1.77 6.06 6.19
N ASN A 118 0.68 5.59 5.59
CA ASN A 118 -0.33 4.76 6.26
C ASN A 118 0.29 3.55 6.99
N GLY A 119 0.18 3.52 8.32
CA GLY A 119 0.80 2.51 9.19
C GLY A 119 2.11 2.92 9.90
N THR A 120 2.73 4.05 9.56
CA THR A 120 3.95 4.57 10.21
C THR A 120 3.84 6.05 10.56
N SER A 121 3.75 6.34 11.86
CA SER A 121 3.78 7.69 12.41
C SER A 121 5.22 8.24 12.46
N THR A 122 5.78 8.54 11.30
CA THR A 122 6.94 9.44 11.18
C THR A 122 6.40 10.84 10.88
N PRO A 123 6.26 11.74 11.88
CA PRO A 123 5.76 13.09 11.65
C PRO A 123 6.80 13.86 10.83
N LEU A 124 6.56 13.93 9.52
CA LEU A 124 7.37 14.70 8.59
C LEU A 124 6.90 16.16 8.63
N GLN A 125 7.33 16.80 9.73
CA GLN A 125 7.58 18.22 9.91
C GLN A 125 6.36 19.15 10.01
N ASN A 126 6.36 19.99 11.05
CA ASN A 126 5.29 20.96 11.31
C ASN A 126 5.47 22.19 10.41
N TYR A 127 4.45 22.52 9.62
CA TYR A 127 4.36 23.76 8.86
C TYR A 127 2.94 24.33 8.95
N THR A 128 2.84 25.66 8.82
CA THR A 128 1.73 26.44 9.39
C THR A 128 0.61 26.80 8.41
N GLU A 129 0.76 26.49 7.11
CA GLU A 129 -0.22 26.81 6.04
C GLU A 129 -0.04 25.92 4.80
N ASN A 130 1.21 25.66 4.43
CA ASN A 130 1.60 24.72 3.39
C ASN A 130 2.72 23.81 3.91
N ALA A 131 2.61 22.49 3.70
CA ALA A 131 3.63 21.51 4.08
C ALA A 131 4.08 20.68 2.88
N THR A 132 5.35 20.82 2.51
CA THR A 132 5.97 20.03 1.44
C THR A 132 6.73 18.84 2.03
N LEU A 133 6.41 17.65 1.54
CA LEU A 133 7.11 16.40 1.77
C LEU A 133 8.01 16.11 0.57
N THR A 134 9.32 16.14 0.80
CA THR A 134 10.34 15.78 -0.19
C THR A 134 11.05 14.49 0.23
N ILE A 135 11.07 13.48 -0.65
CA ILE A 135 11.83 12.24 -0.47
C ILE A 135 12.77 12.08 -1.68
N SER A 136 14.08 12.14 -1.43
CA SER A 136 15.12 11.91 -2.45
C SER A 136 15.56 10.45 -2.49
N ASN A 137 16.15 10.00 -3.61
CA ASN A 137 16.61 8.62 -3.83
C ASN A 137 15.48 7.60 -3.59
N VAL A 138 14.35 7.81 -4.25
CA VAL A 138 13.13 7.05 -4.02
C VAL A 138 13.31 5.57 -4.38
N THR A 139 13.33 4.71 -3.36
CA THR A 139 13.24 3.26 -3.52
C THR A 139 11.78 2.76 -3.59
N ARG A 140 11.57 1.52 -4.06
CA ARG A 140 10.23 0.87 -4.18
C ARG A 140 9.44 0.84 -2.88
N GLN A 141 10.12 0.80 -1.72
CA GLN A 141 9.48 0.80 -0.39
C GLN A 141 8.76 2.12 -0.05
N HIS A 142 9.02 3.20 -0.80
CA HIS A 142 8.29 4.45 -0.65
C HIS A 142 6.89 4.42 -1.31
N ALA A 143 6.61 3.50 -2.23
CA ALA A 143 5.26 3.36 -2.80
C ALA A 143 4.20 3.04 -1.73
N GLY A 144 2.99 3.57 -1.88
CA GLY A 144 1.86 3.37 -0.95
C GLY A 144 1.11 4.67 -0.60
N ASP A 145 0.22 4.58 0.39
CA ASP A 145 -0.69 5.68 0.74
C ASP A 145 -0.02 6.71 1.66
N TYR A 146 -0.05 7.97 1.24
CA TYR A 146 0.38 9.12 2.01
C TYR A 146 -0.84 9.91 2.47
N VAL A 147 -0.85 10.30 3.74
CA VAL A 147 -1.94 11.04 4.39
C VAL A 147 -1.38 12.34 4.96
N CYS A 148 -1.94 13.45 4.50
CA CYS A 148 -1.80 14.76 5.12
C CYS A 148 -2.90 14.91 6.17
N THR A 149 -2.52 15.17 7.42
CA THR A 149 -3.41 15.49 8.53
C THR A 149 -3.29 16.96 8.85
N VAL A 150 -4.42 17.66 8.94
CA VAL A 150 -4.50 19.07 9.30
C VAL A 150 -5.23 19.20 10.64
N GLN A 151 -4.60 19.85 11.61
CA GLN A 151 -5.20 20.22 12.89
C GLN A 151 -5.50 21.71 12.89
N HIS A 152 -6.79 22.06 12.95
CA HIS A 152 -7.26 23.43 13.07
C HIS A 152 -8.08 23.58 14.35
N LEU A 153 -7.47 24.16 15.39
CA LEU A 153 -8.06 24.30 16.73
C LEU A 153 -8.52 22.95 17.29
N ASN A 154 -9.83 22.70 17.37
CA ASN A 154 -10.44 21.46 17.85
C ASN A 154 -10.91 20.52 16.72
N ARG A 155 -10.65 20.86 15.45
CA ARG A 155 -11.02 20.06 14.27
C ARG A 155 -9.78 19.41 13.65
N THR A 156 -9.90 18.13 13.33
CA THR A 156 -8.91 17.40 12.53
C THR A 156 -9.50 17.09 11.16
N MET A 157 -8.72 17.27 10.11
CA MET A 157 -9.08 17.01 8.71
C MET A 157 -7.97 16.20 8.03
N THR A 158 -8.29 15.44 7.00
CA THR A 158 -7.29 14.63 6.29
C THR A 158 -7.50 14.69 4.78
N ALA A 159 -6.39 14.61 4.04
CA ALA A 159 -6.34 14.33 2.61
C ALA A 159 -5.36 13.17 2.37
N SER A 160 -5.58 12.37 1.33
CA SER A 160 -4.72 11.23 1.00
C SER A 160 -4.43 11.12 -0.49
N THR A 161 -3.25 10.58 -0.82
CA THR A 161 -2.81 10.26 -2.18
C THR A 161 -2.05 8.92 -2.19
N VAL A 162 -1.99 8.26 -3.34
CA VAL A 162 -1.30 6.96 -3.52
C VAL A 162 -0.06 7.17 -4.38
N VAL A 163 1.13 7.07 -3.78
CA VAL A 163 2.39 7.22 -4.51
C VAL A 163 2.77 5.91 -5.18
N THR A 164 3.01 5.97 -6.48
CA THR A 164 3.48 4.86 -7.31
C THR A 164 4.93 5.06 -7.69
N VAL A 165 5.81 4.13 -7.29
CA VAL A 165 7.23 4.14 -7.69
C VAL A 165 7.40 3.29 -8.95
N MET A 166 7.79 3.94 -10.05
CA MET A 166 8.04 3.32 -11.35
C MET A 166 9.47 2.80 -11.45
N TYR A 167 9.66 1.56 -11.88
CA TYR A 167 10.97 0.92 -12.02
C TYR A 167 11.05 0.05 -13.29
N LEU A 168 12.28 -0.25 -13.72
CA LEU A 168 12.55 -1.08 -14.89
C LEU A 168 11.99 -2.51 -14.71
N PRO A 169 11.53 -3.17 -15.78
CA PRO A 169 11.09 -4.56 -15.70
C PRO A 169 12.24 -5.48 -15.27
N VAL A 170 12.00 -6.34 -14.30
CA VAL A 170 12.93 -7.40 -13.87
C VAL A 170 12.41 -8.71 -14.44
N ILE A 171 13.25 -9.47 -15.16
CA ILE A 171 12.91 -10.84 -15.59
C ILE A 171 13.30 -11.79 -14.44
N LEU A 172 12.35 -12.59 -13.98
CA LEU A 172 12.52 -13.41 -12.77
C LEU A 172 13.20 -14.76 -13.09
N PRO A 173 13.98 -15.34 -12.15
CA PRO A 173 14.73 -16.60 -12.37
C PRO A 173 13.89 -17.84 -12.73
N GLY A 174 12.57 -17.79 -12.61
CA GLY A 174 11.66 -18.83 -13.11
C GLY A 174 11.42 -18.79 -14.62
N SER A 175 12.05 -17.84 -15.33
CA SER A 175 11.97 -17.73 -16.80
C SER A 175 12.94 -18.71 -17.46
N GLY A 176 12.47 -19.45 -18.46
CA GLY A 176 13.25 -20.52 -19.09
C GLY A 176 12.46 -21.25 -20.16
N CYS A 177 13.13 -22.16 -20.86
CA CYS A 177 12.54 -23.02 -21.88
C CYS A 177 12.69 -24.50 -21.50
N VAL A 178 11.66 -25.29 -21.81
CA VAL A 178 11.68 -26.76 -21.69
C VAL A 178 11.47 -27.35 -23.08
N ASP A 179 12.42 -28.17 -23.52
CA ASP A 179 12.35 -28.92 -24.77
C ASP A 179 11.74 -30.31 -24.49
N GLN A 180 10.61 -30.60 -25.16
CA GLN A 180 9.83 -31.82 -25.04
C GLN A 180 9.75 -32.60 -26.37
N ALA A 181 10.84 -32.61 -27.15
CA ALA A 181 11.06 -33.39 -28.38
C ALA A 181 10.19 -33.03 -29.60
N GLU A 182 8.88 -32.79 -29.42
CA GLU A 182 7.94 -32.33 -30.46
C GLU A 182 7.70 -30.81 -30.34
N VAL A 183 7.62 -30.31 -29.10
CA VAL A 183 7.37 -28.90 -28.78
C VAL A 183 8.36 -28.39 -27.74
N MET A 184 8.96 -27.22 -27.98
CA MET A 184 9.69 -26.44 -27.00
C MET A 184 8.76 -25.37 -26.42
N THR A 185 8.59 -25.34 -25.11
CA THR A 185 7.75 -24.34 -24.42
C THR A 185 8.62 -23.44 -23.56
N CYS A 186 8.51 -22.13 -23.78
CA CYS A 186 9.24 -21.10 -23.03
C CYS A 186 8.28 -20.26 -22.21
N LEU A 187 8.66 -20.02 -20.96
CA LEU A 187 7.99 -19.13 -20.02
C LEU A 187 8.91 -17.94 -19.74
N CYS A 188 8.37 -16.73 -19.83
CA CYS A 188 9.02 -15.54 -19.31
C CYS A 188 8.11 -14.89 -18.26
N VAL A 189 8.66 -14.69 -17.07
CA VAL A 189 7.99 -14.05 -15.94
C VAL A 189 8.72 -12.74 -15.67
N SER A 190 8.03 -11.61 -15.78
CA SER A 190 8.65 -10.30 -15.55
C SER A 190 7.79 -9.41 -14.66
N GLN A 191 8.43 -8.76 -13.70
CA GLN A 191 7.80 -7.82 -12.77
C GLN A 191 8.27 -6.39 -13.04
N GLY A 192 7.35 -5.45 -13.15
CA GLY A 192 7.66 -4.04 -13.35
C GLY A 192 6.51 -3.13 -12.96
N VAL A 193 6.80 -1.86 -12.67
CA VAL A 193 5.77 -0.82 -12.48
C VAL A 193 6.11 0.35 -13.41
N PRO A 194 5.24 0.73 -14.35
CA PRO A 194 4.00 0.04 -14.76
C PRO A 194 4.25 -1.39 -15.27
N SER A 195 3.20 -2.22 -15.25
CA SER A 195 3.28 -3.64 -15.64
C SER A 195 3.84 -3.79 -17.07
N PRO A 196 4.85 -4.66 -17.28
CA PRO A 196 5.58 -4.70 -18.54
C PRO A 196 4.86 -5.45 -19.66
N LEU A 197 5.09 -5.03 -20.90
CA LEU A 197 4.80 -5.83 -22.09
C LEU A 197 5.96 -6.78 -22.36
N ILE A 198 5.67 -8.09 -22.44
CA ILE A 198 6.63 -9.11 -22.88
C ILE A 198 6.50 -9.30 -24.39
N VAL A 199 7.66 -9.30 -25.08
CA VAL A 199 7.83 -9.53 -26.51
C VAL A 199 8.84 -10.66 -26.71
N TRP A 200 8.56 -11.52 -27.68
CA TRP A 200 9.42 -12.64 -28.08
C TRP A 200 9.99 -12.37 -29.47
N PRO A 201 11.24 -11.88 -29.63
CA PRO A 201 11.79 -11.50 -30.93
C PRO A 201 11.82 -12.63 -31.98
N LEU A 202 11.86 -13.89 -31.53
CA LEU A 202 11.77 -15.05 -32.42
C LEU A 202 10.44 -15.11 -33.22
N LEU A 203 9.37 -14.48 -32.74
CA LEU A 203 8.09 -14.36 -33.47
C LEU A 203 8.17 -13.38 -34.65
N GLU A 204 9.08 -12.41 -34.61
CA GLU A 204 9.21 -11.39 -35.66
C GLU A 204 9.83 -11.96 -36.95
N LEU A 205 10.44 -13.15 -36.91
CA LEU A 205 10.93 -13.86 -38.11
C LEU A 205 9.94 -14.88 -38.70
N ASN A 206 9.11 -15.54 -37.89
CA ASN A 206 8.19 -16.61 -38.34
C ASN A 206 6.74 -16.35 -37.84
N THR A 207 6.05 -15.37 -38.41
CA THR A 207 4.86 -14.73 -37.83
C THR A 207 3.54 -15.50 -37.95
N GLU A 208 3.50 -16.69 -38.56
CA GLU A 208 2.23 -17.34 -38.97
C GLU A 208 1.75 -18.54 -38.13
N ARG A 209 2.49 -19.01 -37.11
CA ARG A 209 2.12 -20.25 -36.38
C ARG A 209 2.19 -20.23 -34.85
N CYS A 210 2.68 -19.17 -34.22
CA CYS A 210 2.88 -19.13 -32.77
C CYS A 210 2.32 -17.84 -32.18
N SER A 211 1.31 -17.96 -31.32
CA SER A 211 0.76 -16.85 -30.53
C SER A 211 1.17 -17.01 -29.07
N PRO A 212 1.72 -15.97 -28.42
CA PRO A 212 2.07 -16.04 -27.00
C PRO A 212 0.80 -15.90 -26.13
N THR A 213 0.70 -16.73 -25.10
CA THR A 213 -0.36 -16.62 -24.07
C THR A 213 0.17 -15.77 -22.92
N THR A 214 -0.52 -14.67 -22.59
CA THR A 214 -0.13 -13.76 -21.50
C THR A 214 -1.13 -13.75 -20.36
N SER A 215 -0.65 -13.78 -19.12
CA SER A 215 -1.45 -13.50 -17.92
C SER A 215 -0.78 -12.43 -17.06
N VAL A 216 -1.60 -11.65 -16.35
CA VAL A 216 -1.17 -10.50 -15.54
C VAL A 216 -1.70 -10.66 -14.12
N LEU A 217 -0.82 -10.50 -13.13
CA LEU A 217 -1.16 -10.51 -11.71
C LEU A 217 -0.42 -9.36 -11.01
N GLY A 218 -1.14 -8.26 -10.79
CA GLY A 218 -0.55 -7.02 -10.25
C GLY A 218 0.54 -6.47 -11.17
N SER A 219 1.75 -6.30 -10.62
CA SER A 219 2.95 -5.88 -11.35
C SER A 219 3.69 -7.00 -12.07
N SER A 220 3.28 -8.27 -11.90
CA SER A 220 3.89 -9.43 -12.56
C SER A 220 3.12 -9.79 -13.83
N VAL A 221 3.86 -10.04 -14.91
CA VAL A 221 3.34 -10.50 -16.20
C VAL A 221 4.05 -11.80 -16.57
N ASN A 222 3.25 -12.81 -16.90
CA ASN A 222 3.73 -14.11 -17.34
C ASN A 222 3.37 -14.25 -18.82
N SER A 223 4.34 -14.59 -19.67
CA SER A 223 4.10 -14.93 -21.07
C SER A 223 4.64 -16.33 -21.34
N THR A 224 3.83 -17.16 -22.00
CA THR A 224 4.21 -18.50 -22.44
C THR A 224 4.11 -18.57 -23.95
N ILE A 225 5.14 -19.12 -24.59
CA ILE A 225 5.19 -19.41 -26.02
C ILE A 225 5.56 -20.88 -26.24
N SER A 226 4.88 -21.54 -27.17
CA SER A 226 5.21 -22.90 -27.61
C SER A 226 5.63 -22.87 -29.08
N LEU A 227 6.77 -23.49 -29.37
CA LEU A 227 7.44 -23.53 -30.67
C LEU A 227 7.59 -25.01 -31.09
N PRO A 228 7.28 -25.40 -32.34
CA PRO A 228 7.58 -26.75 -32.81
C PRO A 228 9.09 -26.96 -32.86
N VAL A 229 9.56 -28.16 -32.50
CA VAL A 229 11.00 -28.48 -32.49
C VAL A 229 11.51 -28.73 -33.93
N GLY A 230 11.80 -27.63 -34.63
CA GLY A 230 12.71 -27.65 -35.79
C GLY A 230 14.16 -27.90 -35.37
N ASN A 231 15.10 -27.87 -36.33
CA ASN A 231 16.54 -28.07 -36.10
C ASN A 231 17.21 -26.87 -35.40
N HIS A 232 16.68 -26.48 -34.24
CA HIS A 232 17.01 -25.29 -33.44
C HIS A 232 18.16 -25.54 -32.46
N ASN A 233 19.09 -26.44 -32.81
CA ASN A 233 20.20 -26.91 -31.96
C ASN A 233 21.18 -25.80 -31.50
N ASN A 234 21.02 -24.57 -31.98
CA ASN A 234 21.75 -23.37 -31.54
C ASN A 234 20.85 -22.12 -31.44
N THR A 235 19.52 -22.26 -31.30
CA THR A 235 18.60 -21.10 -31.22
C THR A 235 18.47 -20.65 -29.77
N THR A 236 19.12 -19.54 -29.40
CA THR A 236 18.89 -18.90 -28.08
C THR A 236 17.55 -18.16 -28.08
N VAL A 237 16.68 -18.47 -27.13
CA VAL A 237 15.42 -17.76 -26.95
C VAL A 237 15.65 -16.51 -26.11
N GLU A 238 15.45 -15.33 -26.71
CA GLU A 238 15.45 -14.06 -25.97
C GLU A 238 14.02 -13.72 -25.53
N CYS A 239 13.85 -13.35 -24.25
CA CYS A 239 12.67 -12.65 -23.78
C CYS A 239 12.99 -11.15 -23.66
N VAL A 240 12.10 -10.29 -24.16
CA VAL A 240 12.22 -8.84 -24.05
C VAL A 240 11.05 -8.32 -23.23
N SER A 241 11.32 -7.63 -22.13
CA SER A 241 10.32 -7.05 -21.24
C SER A 241 10.45 -5.52 -21.25
N ARG A 242 9.36 -4.79 -21.54
CA ARG A 242 9.38 -3.32 -21.66
C ARG A 242 8.25 -2.63 -20.90
N ASN A 243 8.55 -1.50 -20.27
CA ASN A 243 7.55 -0.55 -19.77
C ASN A 243 8.00 0.89 -20.09
N VAL A 244 7.30 1.90 -19.56
CA VAL A 244 7.63 3.32 -19.81
C VAL A 244 8.98 3.76 -19.23
N VAL A 245 9.55 3.00 -18.29
CA VAL A 245 10.86 3.29 -17.68
C VAL A 245 12.01 2.76 -18.55
N GLY A 246 11.78 1.70 -19.32
CA GLY A 246 12.75 1.15 -20.27
C GLY A 246 12.52 -0.33 -20.61
N VAL A 247 13.58 -0.97 -21.10
CA VAL A 247 13.55 -2.32 -21.68
C VAL A 247 14.65 -3.18 -21.08
N VAL A 248 14.33 -4.43 -20.73
CA VAL A 248 15.28 -5.46 -20.29
C VAL A 248 15.15 -6.69 -21.20
N ARG A 249 16.28 -7.35 -21.45
CA ARG A 249 16.40 -8.54 -22.32
C ARG A 249 17.10 -9.65 -21.56
N GLU A 250 16.61 -10.87 -21.67
CA GLU A 250 17.21 -12.05 -21.04
C GLU A 250 17.28 -13.23 -22.01
N LYS A 251 18.39 -13.99 -21.97
CA LYS A 251 18.61 -15.17 -22.80
C LYS A 251 18.21 -16.41 -22.01
N LEU A 252 17.05 -16.98 -22.34
CA LEU A 252 16.47 -18.07 -21.59
C LEU A 252 17.28 -19.37 -21.75
N GLN A 253 17.50 -20.04 -20.62
CA GLN A 253 18.13 -21.36 -20.58
C GLN A 253 17.16 -22.43 -21.09
N VAL A 254 17.64 -23.35 -21.93
CA VAL A 254 16.85 -24.45 -22.49
C VAL A 254 17.17 -25.75 -21.75
N THR A 255 16.17 -26.32 -21.08
CA THR A 255 16.27 -27.60 -20.39
C THR A 255 15.73 -28.71 -21.27
N GLN A 256 16.60 -29.62 -21.71
CA GLN A 256 16.20 -30.80 -22.48
C GLN A 256 15.61 -31.88 -21.55
N ASN A 257 14.31 -32.13 -21.65
CA ASN A 257 13.70 -33.25 -20.95
C ASN A 257 13.87 -34.54 -21.78
N LYS A 258 15.10 -35.06 -21.82
CA LYS A 258 15.37 -36.37 -22.41
C LYS A 258 14.66 -37.44 -21.57
N SER A 259 13.52 -37.92 -22.08
CA SER A 259 12.96 -39.18 -21.65
C SER A 259 14.06 -40.24 -21.71
N GLN A 260 14.36 -40.88 -20.58
CA GLN A 260 15.33 -41.96 -20.53
C GLN A 260 14.73 -43.19 -21.21
N GLU A 261 14.76 -43.22 -22.54
CA GLU A 261 14.63 -44.46 -23.29
C GLU A 261 15.87 -45.30 -22.97
N LYS A 262 15.73 -46.16 -21.96
CA LYS A 262 16.77 -47.09 -21.51
C LYS A 262 16.96 -48.15 -22.60
N GLN A 263 17.73 -47.80 -23.63
CA GLN A 263 18.11 -48.70 -24.70
C GLN A 263 18.69 -49.98 -24.09
N ARG A 264 17.93 -51.07 -24.25
CA ARG A 264 18.30 -52.40 -23.78
C ARG A 264 19.29 -53.01 -24.79
N GLY A 265 20.43 -52.35 -24.96
CA GLY A 265 21.50 -52.78 -25.83
C GLY A 265 22.02 -54.14 -25.38
N CYS A 266 21.99 -55.12 -26.28
CA CYS A 266 22.45 -56.48 -26.02
C CYS A 266 23.98 -56.53 -26.06
N GLY A 267 24.63 -55.99 -25.02
CA GLY A 267 26.06 -56.11 -24.79
C GLY A 267 26.35 -57.29 -23.85
N ASN A 268 27.26 -58.19 -24.27
CA ASN A 268 27.61 -59.39 -23.52
C ASN A 268 28.18 -59.07 -22.13
N ALA A 269 27.36 -59.18 -21.09
CA ALA A 269 27.80 -59.08 -19.70
C ALA A 269 28.41 -60.42 -19.24
N VAL A 270 29.74 -60.48 -19.19
CA VAL A 270 30.46 -61.58 -18.52
C VAL A 270 30.22 -61.47 -17.01
N LEU A 271 29.52 -62.44 -16.44
CA LEU A 271 29.22 -62.52 -15.00
C LEU A 271 30.48 -62.92 -14.19
N PRO A 272 30.91 -62.14 -13.19
CA PRO A 272 31.96 -62.55 -12.27
C PRO A 272 31.46 -63.63 -11.30
N TRP A 273 32.22 -64.73 -11.15
CA TRP A 273 31.86 -65.87 -10.30
C TRP A 273 32.16 -65.62 -8.80
N THR A 274 31.45 -64.69 -8.15
CA THR A 274 31.68 -64.37 -6.71
C THR A 274 30.45 -64.48 -5.80
N ILE A 275 29.28 -64.88 -6.31
CA ILE A 275 28.02 -64.90 -5.53
C ILE A 275 27.64 -66.31 -5.03
N ALA A 276 28.23 -67.38 -5.57
CA ALA A 276 27.94 -68.75 -5.11
C ALA A 276 28.55 -69.08 -3.72
N GLY A 277 29.71 -68.51 -3.39
CA GLY A 277 30.45 -68.85 -2.16
C GLY A 277 29.82 -68.32 -0.86
N MET A 278 29.21 -67.13 -0.90
CA MET A 278 28.60 -66.52 0.30
C MET A 278 27.20 -67.05 0.63
N SER A 279 26.52 -67.75 -0.29
CA SER A 279 25.23 -68.36 0.02
C SER A 279 25.36 -69.65 0.84
N LEU A 280 26.44 -70.42 0.64
CA LEU A 280 26.67 -71.70 1.33
C LEU A 280 27.15 -71.52 2.78
N SER A 281 27.91 -70.46 3.08
CA SER A 281 28.33 -70.16 4.45
C SER A 281 27.14 -69.75 5.34
N VAL A 282 26.21 -68.96 4.81
CA VAL A 282 25.01 -68.51 5.52
C VAL A 282 24.04 -69.66 5.81
N THR A 283 23.86 -70.61 4.88
CA THR A 283 23.00 -71.78 5.14
C THR A 283 23.59 -72.74 6.17
N VAL A 284 24.91 -72.99 6.15
CA VAL A 284 25.59 -73.78 7.18
C VAL A 284 25.49 -73.12 8.56
N ALA A 285 25.69 -71.79 8.64
CA ALA A 285 25.54 -71.05 9.89
C ALA A 285 24.10 -71.13 10.45
N LEU A 286 23.07 -71.04 9.59
CA LEU A 286 21.67 -71.20 9.98
C LEU A 286 21.37 -72.61 10.50
N LEU A 287 21.91 -73.67 9.90
CA LEU A 287 21.71 -75.05 10.37
C LEU A 287 22.39 -75.31 11.73
N ILE A 288 23.57 -74.72 11.96
CA ILE A 288 24.26 -74.78 13.27
C ILE A 288 23.47 -73.99 14.33
N TYR A 289 22.95 -72.82 13.97
CA TYR A 289 22.11 -72.01 14.87
C TYR A 289 20.78 -72.70 15.24
N LEU A 290 20.12 -73.34 14.27
CA LEU A 290 18.87 -74.06 14.51
C LEU A 290 19.08 -75.33 15.35
N SER A 291 20.17 -76.08 15.12
CA SER A 291 20.49 -77.28 15.91
C SER A 291 20.90 -76.95 17.35
N THR A 292 21.67 -75.89 17.57
CA THR A 292 22.00 -75.40 18.92
C THR A 292 20.78 -74.86 19.66
N ASN A 293 19.92 -74.07 19.01
CA ASN A 293 18.64 -73.64 19.62
C ASN A 293 17.69 -74.81 19.92
N ALA A 294 17.63 -75.84 19.05
CA ALA A 294 16.84 -77.03 19.32
C ALA A 294 17.38 -77.82 20.53
N TYR A 295 18.70 -77.93 20.66
CA TYR A 295 19.37 -78.55 21.81
C TYR A 295 19.08 -77.80 23.12
N ILE A 296 19.17 -76.46 23.11
CA ILE A 296 18.83 -75.62 24.27
C ILE A 296 17.34 -75.75 24.63
N ARG A 297 16.43 -75.81 23.65
CA ARG A 297 14.99 -76.05 23.88
C ARG A 297 14.68 -77.42 24.51
N MET A 298 15.51 -78.43 24.31
CA MET A 298 15.33 -79.74 24.97
C MET A 298 15.69 -79.70 26.46
N GLN A 299 16.65 -78.87 26.87
CA GLN A 299 17.06 -78.73 28.28
C GLN A 299 16.26 -77.67 29.06
N GLY A 300 15.52 -76.78 28.37
CA GLY A 300 14.75 -75.70 29.02
C GLY A 300 13.46 -76.12 29.75
N LYS A 301 13.05 -77.39 29.70
CA LYS A 301 11.83 -77.88 30.38
C LYS A 301 12.10 -78.27 31.85
N ASN A 302 12.40 -77.31 32.73
CA ASN A 302 12.21 -77.44 34.19
C ASN A 302 12.48 -76.16 35.03
N VAL A 303 11.83 -75.03 34.74
CA VAL A 303 11.69 -73.91 35.71
C VAL A 303 10.29 -73.27 35.57
N LYS A 304 9.64 -72.92 36.70
CA LYS A 304 8.33 -72.23 36.76
C LYS A 304 8.45 -70.70 36.58
N PRO A 305 7.40 -70.00 36.09
CA PRO A 305 7.45 -68.57 35.80
C PRO A 305 7.28 -67.68 37.05
N LYS A 306 7.66 -66.40 36.90
CA LYS A 306 7.22 -65.26 37.73
C LYS A 306 6.79 -64.10 36.83
N GLU A 307 5.81 -63.33 37.31
CA GLU A 307 5.41 -61.97 36.90
C GLU A 307 6.60 -60.97 36.98
N GLU A 308 6.59 -59.70 36.55
CA GLU A 308 5.67 -58.71 35.94
C GLU A 308 6.46 -58.01 34.78
N GLU A 309 5.96 -57.14 33.89
CA GLU A 309 4.67 -56.85 33.22
C GLU A 309 5.02 -55.97 31.97
N SER A 310 4.11 -55.77 31.00
CA SER A 310 4.37 -54.95 29.80
C SER A 310 3.76 -53.54 29.86
N THR A 311 4.59 -52.49 29.86
CA THR A 311 4.13 -51.11 29.62
C THR A 311 4.15 -50.80 28.11
N TYR A 312 2.98 -50.61 27.50
CA TYR A 312 2.84 -50.11 26.12
C TYR A 312 2.50 -48.62 26.18
N ILE A 313 3.15 -47.77 25.37
CA ILE A 313 2.81 -46.36 25.26
C ILE A 313 2.10 -46.13 23.92
N SER A 314 0.80 -45.83 23.98
CA SER A 314 0.07 -45.21 22.88
C SER A 314 0.20 -43.68 22.95
N LEU A 315 0.47 -43.05 21.82
CA LEU A 315 0.37 -41.60 21.66
C LEU A 315 -1.07 -41.27 21.26
N ASP A 316 -1.81 -40.64 22.16
CA ASP A 316 -3.14 -40.09 21.87
C ASP A 316 -3.14 -38.56 21.93
N LYS A 317 -3.98 -37.93 21.10
CA LYS A 317 -4.04 -36.46 20.98
C LYS A 317 -4.74 -35.83 22.17
N LYS A 318 -4.21 -34.71 22.66
CA LYS A 318 -4.96 -33.80 23.54
C LYS A 318 -5.02 -32.39 22.96
N TYR A 319 -6.23 -31.85 22.89
CA TYR A 319 -6.56 -30.52 22.39
C TYR A 319 -7.52 -29.89 23.39
N THR A 320 -7.14 -28.83 24.12
CA THR A 320 -8.09 -28.05 24.93
C THR A 320 -7.54 -26.68 25.34
N SER A 321 -8.39 -25.66 25.19
CA SER A 321 -8.52 -24.40 25.97
C SER A 321 -7.26 -23.61 26.38
N GLN A 322 -7.05 -22.35 26.00
CA GLN A 322 -7.93 -21.16 26.09
C GLN A 322 -8.12 -20.71 27.55
N GLU A 323 -7.33 -19.72 27.97
CA GLU A 323 -7.49 -18.98 29.23
C GLU A 323 -8.15 -17.61 28.99
N GLU A 324 -8.89 -17.17 29.99
CA GLU A 324 -9.77 -16.00 30.00
C GLU A 324 -9.14 -14.86 30.81
N TYR A 325 -9.36 -13.60 30.41
CA TYR A 325 -8.81 -12.41 31.07
C TYR A 325 -9.91 -11.59 31.76
N GLU A 326 -9.80 -11.41 33.09
CA GLU A 326 -10.69 -10.55 33.87
C GLU A 326 -10.49 -9.06 33.58
N VAL A 327 -11.59 -8.31 33.59
CA VAL A 327 -11.62 -6.85 33.39
C VAL A 327 -11.94 -6.14 34.71
N ILE A 328 -11.00 -5.34 35.22
CA ILE A 328 -11.22 -4.51 36.42
C ILE A 328 -11.85 -3.17 36.02
N ALA A 329 -13.14 -3.00 36.30
CA ALA A 329 -13.84 -1.71 36.18
C ALA A 329 -14.02 -1.06 37.57
N ARG A 330 -13.58 0.21 37.73
CA ARG A 330 -13.88 1.04 38.89
C ARG A 330 -15.21 1.78 38.70
N ARG A 331 -15.99 1.96 39.78
CA ARG A 331 -17.08 2.95 39.87
C ARG A 331 -16.70 4.12 40.80
N PRO A 332 -17.24 5.32 40.58
CA PRO A 332 -16.98 6.50 41.41
C PRO A 332 -17.82 6.54 42.69
N ARG A 333 -17.47 7.47 43.58
CA ARG A 333 -18.35 8.04 44.62
C ARG A 333 -18.97 9.34 44.11
#